data_AF-A0A8S3BKZ8-F1
#
_entry.id   AF-A0A8S3BKZ8-F1
#
_cell.length_a   1.000
_cell.length_b   1.000
_cell.length_c   1.000
_cell.angle_alpha   90.00
_cell.angle_beta   90.00
_cell.angle_gamma   90.00
#
_symmetry.space_group_name_H-M   'P 1'
#
loop_
_entity.id
_entity.type
_entity.pdbx_description
1 polymer ?
#
loop_
_entity_poly.entity_id
_entity_poly.type
_entity_poly.pdbx_seq_one_letter_code
_entity_poly.pdbx_strand_id
1 'polypeptide(L)' 'HYTAAPLIDTIFNGGNATVFAYGQTGSGKTFTMGGDLSSAKTDYSHGVYAQTARDIFHRLSQP' A
#
# COMPACT_ATOMS: atom_id res chain seq x y z
N HIS A 1 6.09 4.36 -2.05
CA HIS A 1 5.83 5.82 -2.01
C HIS A 1 4.95 6.39 -3.13
N TYR A 2 5.02 5.99 -4.42
CA TYR A 2 4.25 6.68 -5.48
C TYR A 2 2.86 6.12 -5.83
N THR A 3 2.56 4.84 -5.58
CA THR A 3 1.34 4.23 -6.16
C THR A 3 0.05 4.57 -5.43
N ALA A 4 0.04 4.52 -4.09
CA ALA A 4 -1.19 4.73 -3.29
C ALA A 4 -1.24 6.11 -2.61
N ALA A 5 -0.09 6.75 -2.36
CA ALA A 5 -0.02 8.04 -1.69
C ALA A 5 -0.89 9.16 -2.32
N PRO A 6 -0.88 9.39 -3.66
CA PRO A 6 -1.74 10.42 -4.25
C PRO A 6 -3.24 10.09 -4.19
N LEU A 7 -3.59 8.82 -3.96
CA LEU A 7 -4.98 8.39 -3.85
C LEU A 7 -5.57 8.65 -2.46
N ILE A 8 -4.72 8.90 -1.45
CA ILE A 8 -5.15 9.20 -0.09
C ILE A 8 -6.06 10.43 -0.08
N ASP A 9 -5.67 11.53 -0.73
CA ASP A 9 -6.49 12.74 -0.78
C ASP A 9 -7.85 12.50 -1.42
N THR A 10 -7.94 11.58 -2.39
CA THR A 10 -9.22 11.19 -3.01
C THR A 10 -10.15 10.55 -1.99
N ILE A 11 -9.62 9.66 -1.12
CA ILE A 11 -10.39 9.01 -0.06
C ILE A 11 -10.91 10.04 0.96
N PHE A 12 -10.07 10.99 1.36
CA PHE A 12 -10.46 12.03 2.33
C PHE A 12 -11.44 13.06 1.76
N ASN A 13 -11.46 13.25 0.45
CA ASN A 13 -12.45 14.08 -0.24
C ASN A 13 -13.78 13.35 -0.51
N GLY A 14 -13.99 12.16 0.08
CA GLY A 14 -15.21 11.36 -0.06
C GLY A 14 -15.26 10.49 -1.32
N GLY A 15 -14.15 10.36 -2.04
CA GLY A 15 -14.02 9.47 -3.19
C GLY A 15 -13.57 8.06 -2.81
N ASN A 16 -13.65 7.14 -3.78
CA ASN A 16 -13.14 5.77 -3.65
C ASN A 16 -11.85 5.61 -4.47
N ALA A 17 -10.88 4.89 -3.91
CA ALA A 17 -9.63 4.55 -4.61
C ALA A 17 -9.42 3.04 -4.65
N THR A 18 -8.82 2.54 -5.73
CA THR A 18 -8.48 1.12 -5.88
C THR A 18 -7.13 0.98 -6.56
N VAL A 19 -6.26 0.15 -5.98
CA VAL A 19 -4.92 -0.14 -6.52
C VAL A 19 -4.88 -1.59 -6.95
N PHE A 20 -4.46 -1.82 -8.19
CA PHE A 20 -4.28 -3.16 -8.75
C PHE A 20 -2.79 -3.48 -8.89
N ALA A 21 -2.43 -4.72 -8.60
CA ALA A 21 -1.14 -5.29 -8.99
C ALA A 21 -1.39 -6.32 -10.09
N TYR A 22 -0.80 -6.10 -11.27
CA TYR A 22 -1.01 -6.94 -12.45
C TYR A 22 0.32 -7.46 -13.00
N GLY A 23 0.30 -8.68 -13.54
CA GLY A 23 1.48 -9.37 -14.06
C GLY A 23 1.36 -10.89 -13.93
N GLN A 24 2.27 -11.63 -14.55
CA GLN A 24 2.31 -13.10 -14.48
C GLN A 24 2.70 -13.63 -13.08
N THR A 25 2.47 -14.91 -12.82
CA THR A 25 2.97 -15.55 -11.58
C THR A 25 4.50 -15.43 -11.50
N GLY A 26 5.03 -15.16 -10.30
CA GLY A 26 6.45 -14.89 -10.09
C GLY A 26 6.91 -13.45 -10.38
N SER A 27 6.03 -12.57 -10.89
CA SER A 27 6.38 -11.17 -11.20
C SER A 27 6.42 -10.23 -9.99
N GLY A 28 6.32 -10.75 -8.76
CA GLY A 28 6.41 -9.93 -7.55
C GLY A 28 5.13 -9.22 -7.10
N LYS A 29 3.94 -9.50 -7.65
CA LYS A 29 2.66 -8.86 -7.22
C LYS A 29 2.43 -8.93 -5.71
N THR A 30 2.53 -10.12 -5.13
CA THR A 30 2.36 -10.34 -3.68
C THR A 30 3.47 -9.64 -2.90
N PHE A 31 4.69 -9.63 -3.42
CA PHE A 31 5.83 -8.93 -2.82
C PHE A 31 5.58 -7.42 -2.75
N THR A 32 5.07 -6.82 -3.84
CA THR A 32 4.74 -5.38 -3.88
C THR A 32 3.57 -5.04 -2.97
N MET A 33 2.46 -5.79 -3.03
CA MET A 33 1.26 -5.46 -2.25
C MET A 33 1.44 -5.78 -0.76
N GLY A 34 2.00 -6.95 -0.45
CA GLY A 34 2.12 -7.49 0.90
C GLY A 34 3.47 -7.26 1.58
N GLY A 35 4.55 -6.97 0.86
CA GLY A 35 5.91 -6.90 1.42
C GLY A 35 6.69 -8.21 1.23
N ASP A 36 7.79 -8.38 1.95
CA ASP A 36 8.60 -9.60 1.86
C ASP A 36 7.99 -10.74 2.68
N LEU A 37 7.34 -11.67 1.97
CA LEU A 37 6.76 -12.91 2.52
C LEU A 37 7.69 -14.13 2.36
N SER A 38 8.86 -13.97 1.76
CA SER A 38 9.73 -15.09 1.37
C SER A 38 10.78 -15.45 2.44
N SER A 39 11.02 -14.56 3.39
CA SER A 39 12.05 -14.69 4.41
C SER A 39 11.51 -15.30 5.71
N ALA A 40 12.36 -16.03 6.45
CA ALA A 40 12.05 -16.53 7.81
C ALA A 40 11.63 -15.41 8.79
N LYS A 41 11.96 -14.16 8.43
CA LYS A 41 11.46 -12.95 9.06
C LYS A 41 10.59 -12.21 8.04
N THR A 42 9.29 -12.38 8.14
CA THR A 42 8.34 -11.68 7.26
C THR A 42 8.38 -10.18 7.54
N ASP A 43 8.58 -9.37 6.50
CA ASP A 43 8.58 -7.91 6.60
C ASP A 43 7.47 -7.30 5.73
N TYR A 44 6.38 -6.94 6.39
CA TYR A 44 5.24 -6.27 5.77
C TYR A 44 5.43 -4.75 5.65
N SER A 45 6.43 -4.16 6.31
CA SER A 45 6.54 -2.70 6.47
C SER A 45 6.71 -1.96 5.14
N HIS A 46 7.27 -2.66 4.15
CA HIS A 46 7.50 -2.18 2.79
C HIS A 46 6.36 -2.51 1.81
N GLY A 47 5.32 -3.24 2.22
CA GLY A 47 4.18 -3.53 1.36
C GLY A 47 3.27 -2.31 1.15
N VAL A 48 2.58 -2.25 -0.01
CA VAL A 48 1.59 -1.20 -0.30
C VAL A 48 0.51 -1.14 0.79
N TYR A 49 0.06 -2.27 1.34
CA TYR A 49 -0.95 -2.28 2.41
C TYR A 49 -0.49 -1.53 3.66
N ALA A 50 0.69 -1.88 4.20
CA ALA A 50 1.21 -1.28 5.42
C ALA A 50 1.56 0.21 5.24
N GLN A 51 2.14 0.57 4.08
CA GLN A 51 2.42 1.97 3.75
C GLN A 51 1.13 2.80 3.65
N THR A 52 0.14 2.32 2.90
CA THR A 52 -1.15 3.02 2.72
C THR A 52 -1.87 3.19 4.05
N ALA A 53 -1.92 2.16 4.89
CA ALA A 53 -2.53 2.26 6.22
C ALA A 53 -1.82 3.31 7.08
N ARG A 54 -0.49 3.31 7.11
CA ARG A 54 0.31 4.31 7.83
C ARG A 54 0.01 5.73 7.34
N ASP A 55 -0.05 5.93 6.03
CA ASP A 55 -0.30 7.23 5.42
C ASP A 55 -1.73 7.73 5.74
N ILE A 56 -2.73 6.84 5.75
CA ILE A 56 -4.10 7.17 6.17
C ILE A 56 -4.12 7.63 7.63
N PHE A 57 -3.51 6.86 8.55
CA PHE A 57 -3.48 7.24 9.96
C PHE A 57 -2.70 8.53 10.20
N HIS A 58 -1.60 8.74 9.47
CA HIS A 58 -0.85 9.98 9.52
C HIS A 58 -1.71 11.16 9.04
N ARG A 59 -2.44 11.00 7.93
CA ARG A 59 -3.35 12.03 7.39
C ARG A 59 -4.54 12.32 8.31
N LEU A 60 -5.05 11.34 9.04
CA LEU A 60 -6.07 11.52 10.09
C LEU A 60 -5.55 12.30 11.30
N SER A 61 -4.25 12.21 11.60
CA SER A 61 -3.63 12.90 12.73
C SER A 61 -3.24 14.35 12.44
N GLN A 62 -3.31 14.78 11.18
CA GLN A 62 -3.09 16.16 10.78
C GLN A 62 -4.38 16.98 10.96
N PRO A 63 -4.29 18.21 11.51
CA PRO A 63 -5.44 19.07 11.76
C PRO A 63 -6.13 19.58 10.49
#